data_AF-A0A970J062-F1
#
_entry.id   AF-A0A970J062-F1
#
_cell.length_a   1.000
_cell.length_b   1.000
_cell.length_c   1.000
_cell.angle_alpha   90.00
_cell.angle_beta   90.00
_cell.angle_gamma   90.00
#
_symmetry.space_group_name_H-M   'P 1'
#
loop_
_entity.id
_entity.type
_entity.pdbx_description
1 polymer ?
#
loop_
_entity_poly.entity_id
_entity_poly.type
_entity_poly.pdbx_seq_one_letter_code
_entity_poly.pdbx_strand_id
1 'polypeptide(L)'
;MSRFLEAFNYPNFLSTYNPFFLKDMSKALERTVKAINEREKIVIYGACNADAICGVSLIFLLFKYLNADVEYYIQDSKEDTLVTETIKNHINFLGAKLVITVGCDVQSPSQLELCRNMGIDIVVLNNSTDITDTKTITINPNQKECLYKFKELSNSGLSYKLAQALSMYYEMKYAAKYRDLVLIGTLASKKPIIDENEIFVMDGLKQISKTRNHGIKALLKVHNINGVSVESVYKLARSITPTTNVIGKMDNAKIAVELFTTTDGYRAEQIAKYLIKEVCKFNNELLAN
;
A
#
# COMPACT_ATOMS: atom_id res chain seq x y z
N MET A 1 23.02 10.90 -11.64
CA MET A 1 23.87 9.79 -11.15
C MET A 1 24.48 10.05 -9.76
N SER A 2 24.67 11.31 -9.30
CA SER A 2 25.23 11.60 -7.95
C SER A 2 24.29 11.30 -6.77
N ARG A 3 23.01 11.72 -6.82
CA ARG A 3 22.05 11.51 -5.72
C ARG A 3 21.74 10.05 -5.36
N PHE A 4 21.82 9.13 -6.34
CA PHE A 4 21.58 7.70 -6.09
C PHE A 4 22.70 7.05 -5.29
N LEU A 5 23.95 7.41 -5.57
CA LEU A 5 25.12 6.91 -4.82
C LEU A 5 25.19 7.53 -3.42
N GLU A 6 24.75 8.79 -3.28
CA GLU A 6 24.64 9.46 -1.99
C GLU A 6 23.58 8.80 -1.09
N ALA A 7 22.41 8.45 -1.64
CA ALA A 7 21.36 7.71 -0.92
C ALA A 7 21.82 6.33 -0.40
N PHE A 8 22.74 5.67 -1.12
CA PHE A 8 23.30 4.38 -0.72
C PHE A 8 24.20 4.48 0.52
N ASN A 9 24.88 5.63 0.70
CA ASN A 9 25.87 5.86 1.77
C ASN A 9 25.32 6.60 2.99
N TYR A 10 23.99 6.79 3.12
CA TYR A 10 23.40 7.49 4.26
C TYR A 10 23.54 6.66 5.57
N PRO A 11 24.24 7.15 6.61
CA PRO A 11 24.47 6.38 7.83
C PRO A 11 23.20 6.26 8.70
N ASN A 12 22.90 5.03 9.16
CA ASN A 12 22.15 4.65 10.37
C ASN A 12 20.98 5.54 10.86
N PHE A 13 20.04 5.89 9.99
CA PHE A 13 18.70 6.40 10.39
C PHE A 13 17.59 5.35 10.27
N LEU A 14 17.91 4.15 9.80
CA LEU A 14 16.94 3.11 9.52
C LEU A 14 16.89 2.13 10.68
N SER A 15 15.73 1.98 11.31
CA SER A 15 15.45 0.83 12.18
C SER A 15 15.29 -0.47 11.37
N THR A 16 15.39 -0.40 10.04
CA THR A 16 15.06 -1.49 9.10
C THR A 16 16.13 -1.59 8.00
N TYR A 17 16.20 -2.67 7.23
CA TYR A 17 17.20 -2.81 6.16
C TYR A 17 17.08 -1.74 5.07
N ASN A 18 18.19 -1.44 4.41
CA ASN A 18 18.26 -0.48 3.31
C ASN A 18 17.36 -0.92 2.15
N PRO A 19 16.39 -0.09 1.70
CA PRO A 19 15.45 -0.46 0.64
C PRO A 19 16.13 -0.76 -0.70
N PHE A 20 17.33 -0.23 -0.97
CA PHE A 20 18.06 -0.47 -2.23
C PHE A 20 18.62 -1.89 -2.36
N PHE A 21 18.55 -2.72 -1.31
CA PHE A 21 18.81 -4.15 -1.44
C PHE A 21 17.63 -4.93 -2.03
N LEU A 22 16.42 -4.33 -2.12
CA LEU A 22 15.33 -4.87 -2.91
C LEU A 22 15.70 -4.73 -4.39
N LYS A 23 15.64 -5.85 -5.12
CA LYS A 23 15.87 -5.85 -6.56
C LYS A 23 14.90 -4.86 -7.24
N ASP A 24 15.42 -4.15 -8.24
CA ASP A 24 14.75 -3.09 -9.01
C ASP A 24 14.25 -1.87 -8.22
N MET A 25 14.51 -1.75 -6.91
CA MET A 25 14.16 -0.54 -6.14
C MET A 25 14.72 0.74 -6.77
N SER A 26 15.97 0.72 -7.27
CA SER A 26 16.57 1.88 -7.94
C SER A 26 15.82 2.27 -9.22
N LYS A 27 15.40 1.29 -10.04
CA LYS A 27 14.63 1.53 -11.28
C LYS A 27 13.23 2.06 -10.96
N ALA A 28 12.59 1.48 -9.95
CA ALA A 28 11.28 1.92 -9.47
C ALA A 28 11.34 3.37 -8.94
N LEU A 29 12.37 3.69 -8.16
CA LEU A 29 12.61 5.03 -7.66
C LEU A 29 12.82 6.02 -8.82
N GLU A 30 13.70 5.70 -9.77
CA GLU A 30 13.97 6.55 -10.94
C GLU A 30 12.69 6.85 -11.73
N ARG A 31 11.92 5.81 -12.05
CA ARG A 31 10.67 5.95 -12.81
C ARG A 31 9.62 6.75 -12.05
N THR A 32 9.49 6.52 -10.74
CA THR A 32 8.52 7.21 -9.88
C THR A 32 8.91 8.69 -9.72
N VAL A 33 10.18 8.98 -9.48
CA VAL A 33 10.70 10.36 -9.39
C VAL A 33 10.47 11.12 -10.70
N LYS A 34 10.72 10.47 -11.85
CA LYS A 34 10.42 11.06 -13.16
C LYS A 34 8.95 11.44 -13.26
N ALA A 35 8.03 10.52 -12.94
CA ALA A 35 6.59 10.78 -13.00
C ALA A 35 6.18 12.00 -12.15
N ILE A 36 6.70 12.05 -10.92
CA ILE A 36 6.41 13.13 -9.97
C ILE A 36 6.91 14.48 -10.51
N ASN A 37 8.17 14.53 -10.95
CA ASN A 37 8.80 15.77 -11.40
C ASN A 37 8.21 16.30 -12.71
N GLU A 38 7.85 15.39 -13.62
CA GLU A 38 7.24 15.73 -14.92
C GLU A 38 5.71 15.92 -14.82
N ARG A 39 5.13 15.80 -13.61
CA ARG A 39 3.68 15.86 -13.36
C ARG A 39 2.88 14.90 -14.23
N GLU A 40 3.45 13.74 -14.50
CA GLU A 40 2.73 12.65 -15.13
C GLU A 40 1.62 12.15 -14.20
N LYS A 41 0.48 11.77 -14.78
CA LYS A 41 -0.59 11.12 -14.01
C LYS A 41 -0.10 9.75 -13.52
N ILE A 42 -0.12 9.56 -12.21
CA ILE A 42 0.19 8.29 -11.54
C ILE A 42 -1.10 7.66 -11.03
N VAL A 43 -1.30 6.37 -11.29
CA VAL A 43 -2.40 5.59 -10.71
C VAL A 43 -1.83 4.50 -9.80
N ILE A 44 -2.21 4.52 -8.53
CA ILE A 44 -1.88 3.45 -7.59
C ILE A 44 -2.96 2.37 -7.68
N TYR A 45 -2.60 1.18 -8.12
CA TYR A 45 -3.53 0.06 -8.29
C TYR A 45 -3.39 -0.94 -7.14
N GLY A 46 -4.41 -1.08 -6.30
CA GLY A 46 -4.34 -1.91 -5.09
C GLY A 46 -5.21 -3.16 -5.12
N ALA A 47 -4.73 -4.21 -4.46
CA ALA A 47 -5.54 -5.37 -4.11
C ALA A 47 -6.59 -5.01 -3.04
N CYS A 48 -7.67 -5.78 -3.01
CA CYS A 48 -8.81 -5.59 -2.13
C CYS A 48 -8.63 -6.24 -0.74
N ASN A 49 -7.47 -6.05 -0.11
CA ASN A 49 -7.20 -6.55 1.23
C ASN A 49 -6.62 -5.45 2.12
N ALA A 50 -6.76 -5.61 3.44
CA ALA A 50 -6.39 -4.59 4.41
C ALA A 50 -4.89 -4.20 4.36
N ASP A 51 -3.99 -5.14 4.05
CA ASP A 51 -2.56 -4.88 3.89
C ASP A 51 -2.30 -3.96 2.68
N ALA A 52 -2.83 -4.32 1.51
CA ALA A 52 -2.72 -3.51 0.31
C ALA A 52 -3.40 -2.14 0.46
N ILE A 53 -4.58 -2.04 1.07
CA ILE A 53 -5.27 -0.78 1.35
C ILE A 53 -4.39 0.17 2.18
N CYS A 54 -3.70 -0.35 3.19
CA CYS A 54 -2.77 0.44 3.99
C CYS A 54 -1.58 0.91 3.16
N GLY A 55 -1.01 0.04 2.31
CA GLY A 55 0.07 0.37 1.39
C GLY A 55 -0.31 1.45 0.38
N VAL A 56 -1.47 1.31 -0.27
CA VAL A 56 -2.02 2.31 -1.20
C VAL A 56 -2.23 3.65 -0.49
N SER A 57 -2.87 3.65 0.68
CA SER A 57 -3.13 4.87 1.45
C SER A 57 -1.83 5.61 1.80
N LEU A 58 -0.79 4.86 2.18
CA LEU A 58 0.53 5.40 2.49
C LEU A 58 1.19 6.04 1.26
N ILE A 59 1.23 5.34 0.13
CA ILE A 59 1.84 5.86 -1.10
C ILE A 59 1.06 7.07 -1.61
N PHE A 60 -0.27 7.01 -1.58
CA PHE A 60 -1.14 8.10 -2.01
C PHE A 60 -0.90 9.37 -1.19
N LEU A 61 -0.86 9.27 0.14
CA LEU A 61 -0.60 10.40 1.03
C LEU A 61 0.81 10.98 0.81
N LEU A 62 1.81 10.13 0.57
CA LEU A 62 3.17 10.56 0.25
C LEU A 62 3.20 11.32 -1.09
N PHE A 63 2.51 10.82 -2.11
CA PHE A 63 2.49 11.44 -3.43
C PHE A 63 1.74 12.76 -3.43
N LYS A 64 0.61 12.85 -2.70
CA LYS A 64 -0.07 14.13 -2.46
C LYS A 64 0.84 15.14 -1.75
N TYR A 65 1.63 14.70 -0.77
CA TYR A 65 2.61 15.58 -0.11
C TYR A 65 3.71 16.09 -1.06
N LEU A 66 4.13 15.26 -2.01
CA LEU A 66 5.07 15.63 -3.06
C LEU A 66 4.41 16.42 -4.21
N ASN A 67 3.14 16.82 -4.09
CA ASN A 67 2.35 17.49 -5.13
C ASN A 67 2.29 16.73 -6.46
N ALA A 68 2.38 15.40 -6.42
CA ALA A 68 2.24 14.56 -7.61
C ALA A 68 0.78 14.53 -8.08
N ASP A 69 0.59 14.38 -9.40
CA ASP A 69 -0.73 14.13 -9.97
C ASP A 69 -1.11 12.66 -9.82
N VAL A 70 -1.69 12.32 -8.65
CA VAL A 70 -1.95 10.94 -8.25
C VAL A 70 -3.44 10.67 -8.03
N GLU A 71 -3.87 9.51 -8.54
CA GLU A 71 -5.14 8.84 -8.26
C GLU A 71 -4.90 7.40 -7.78
N TYR A 72 -5.93 6.75 -7.25
CA TYR A 72 -5.87 5.32 -6.91
C TYR A 72 -7.06 4.55 -7.48
N TYR A 73 -6.84 3.27 -7.70
CA TYR A 73 -7.88 2.31 -8.04
C TYR A 73 -7.70 1.06 -7.18
N ILE A 74 -8.77 0.63 -6.51
CA ILE A 74 -8.77 -0.65 -5.79
C ILE A 74 -9.65 -1.62 -6.56
N GLN A 75 -9.13 -2.83 -6.77
CA GLN A 75 -9.81 -3.90 -7.48
C GLN A 75 -11.08 -4.34 -6.76
N ASP A 76 -12.12 -4.69 -7.52
CA ASP A 76 -13.40 -5.14 -6.98
C ASP A 76 -13.47 -6.69 -6.84
N SER A 77 -12.42 -7.41 -7.25
CA SER A 77 -12.31 -8.88 -7.21
C SER A 77 -11.15 -9.35 -6.32
N LYS A 78 -11.25 -10.60 -5.83
CA LYS A 78 -10.23 -11.25 -5.00
C LYS A 78 -8.99 -11.70 -5.77
N GLU A 79 -8.90 -11.43 -7.07
CA GLU A 79 -7.74 -11.81 -7.86
C GLU A 79 -6.59 -10.84 -7.59
N ASP A 80 -5.42 -11.37 -7.25
CA ASP A 80 -4.23 -10.56 -6.97
C ASP A 80 -3.48 -10.22 -8.27
N THR A 81 -4.21 -9.85 -9.34
CA THR A 81 -3.66 -9.58 -10.67
C THR A 81 -4.33 -8.38 -11.31
N LEU A 82 -3.55 -7.62 -12.08
CA LEU A 82 -4.05 -6.47 -12.84
C LEU A 82 -5.12 -6.93 -13.85
N VAL A 83 -6.30 -6.30 -13.85
CA VAL A 83 -7.39 -6.70 -14.76
C VAL A 83 -7.34 -5.88 -16.05
N THR A 84 -7.24 -6.56 -17.20
CA THR A 84 -7.14 -5.94 -18.54
C THR A 84 -8.22 -4.90 -18.82
N GLU A 85 -9.46 -5.20 -18.45
CA GLU A 85 -10.58 -4.27 -18.66
C GLU A 85 -10.47 -3.01 -17.81
N THR A 86 -9.92 -3.13 -16.60
CA THR A 86 -9.66 -1.99 -15.74
C THR A 86 -8.58 -1.09 -16.30
N ILE A 87 -7.54 -1.68 -16.91
CA ILE A 87 -6.49 -0.91 -17.62
C ILE A 87 -7.12 -0.03 -18.70
N LYS A 88 -8.00 -0.60 -19.54
CA LYS A 88 -8.62 0.11 -20.65
C LYS A 88 -9.61 1.17 -20.19
N ASN A 89 -10.52 0.81 -19.28
CA ASN A 89 -11.70 1.64 -18.99
C ASN A 89 -11.47 2.66 -17.86
N HIS A 90 -10.52 2.39 -16.97
CA HIS A 90 -10.27 3.26 -15.82
C HIS A 90 -8.88 3.88 -15.90
N ILE A 91 -7.83 3.06 -15.97
CA ILE A 91 -6.45 3.56 -15.89
C ILE A 91 -6.10 4.44 -17.09
N ASN A 92 -6.36 3.96 -18.31
CA ASN A 92 -6.11 4.73 -19.52
C ASN A 92 -7.04 5.94 -19.65
N PHE A 93 -8.30 5.81 -19.24
CA PHE A 93 -9.26 6.93 -19.22
C PHE A 93 -8.79 8.09 -18.32
N LEU A 94 -8.15 7.77 -17.19
CA LEU A 94 -7.54 8.77 -16.30
C LEU A 94 -6.28 9.43 -16.90
N GLY A 95 -5.77 8.94 -18.04
CA GLY A 95 -4.57 9.45 -18.70
C GLY A 95 -3.28 9.05 -17.99
N ALA A 96 -3.28 7.92 -17.26
CA ALA A 96 -2.12 7.45 -16.52
C ALA A 96 -0.90 7.28 -17.43
N LYS A 97 0.28 7.65 -16.92
CA LYS A 97 1.59 7.32 -17.54
C LYS A 97 2.40 6.35 -16.70
N LEU A 98 2.12 6.28 -15.40
CA LEU A 98 2.71 5.33 -14.48
C LEU A 98 1.60 4.67 -13.66
N VAL A 99 1.62 3.34 -13.62
CA VAL A 99 0.86 2.53 -12.68
C VAL A 99 1.80 1.95 -11.65
N ILE A 100 1.48 2.11 -10.37
CA ILE A 100 2.17 1.46 -9.26
C ILE A 100 1.21 0.47 -8.63
N THR A 101 1.44 -0.83 -8.78
CA THR A 101 0.58 -1.84 -8.16
C THR A 101 1.00 -2.09 -6.71
N VAL A 102 0.04 -2.42 -5.84
CA VAL A 102 0.26 -2.80 -4.44
C VAL A 102 -0.54 -4.05 -4.12
N GLY A 103 0.16 -5.16 -3.91
CA GLY A 103 -0.45 -6.48 -3.65
C GLY A 103 -1.08 -7.14 -4.88
N CYS A 104 -0.89 -6.59 -6.07
CA CYS A 104 -1.32 -7.19 -7.33
C CYS A 104 -0.11 -7.40 -8.25
N ASP A 105 -0.07 -8.53 -8.95
CA ASP A 105 0.93 -8.82 -9.96
C ASP A 105 0.45 -8.48 -11.38
N VAL A 106 1.37 -8.50 -12.34
CA VAL A 106 1.07 -8.51 -13.77
C VAL A 106 1.44 -9.88 -14.32
N GLN A 107 0.43 -10.71 -14.56
CA GLN A 107 0.66 -12.12 -14.86
C GLN A 107 0.84 -12.41 -16.36
N SER A 108 0.34 -11.56 -17.26
CA SER A 108 0.37 -11.86 -18.69
C SER A 108 1.28 -10.92 -19.49
N PRO A 109 2.04 -11.45 -20.48
CA PRO A 109 2.73 -10.62 -21.46
C PRO A 109 1.80 -9.66 -22.22
N SER A 110 0.55 -10.07 -22.43
CA SER A 110 -0.46 -9.26 -23.14
C SER A 110 -0.88 -8.01 -22.34
N GLN A 111 -0.92 -8.07 -21.02
CA GLN A 111 -1.18 -6.89 -20.17
C GLN A 111 -0.04 -5.87 -20.28
N LEU A 112 1.20 -6.35 -20.32
CA LEU A 112 2.38 -5.50 -20.49
C LEU A 112 2.44 -4.87 -21.86
N GLU A 113 2.15 -5.65 -22.90
CA GLU A 113 2.06 -5.14 -24.26
C GLU A 113 0.96 -4.09 -24.40
N LEU A 114 -0.21 -4.34 -23.80
CA LEU A 114 -1.30 -3.36 -23.75
C LEU A 114 -0.86 -2.04 -23.09
N CYS A 115 -0.24 -2.12 -21.91
CA CYS A 115 0.23 -0.92 -21.21
C CYS A 115 1.30 -0.18 -22.02
N ARG A 116 2.26 -0.89 -22.61
CA ARG A 116 3.27 -0.29 -23.50
C ARG A 116 2.66 0.42 -24.70
N ASN A 117 1.67 -0.20 -25.35
CA ASN A 117 0.97 0.41 -26.49
C ASN A 117 0.19 1.67 -26.10
N MET A 118 -0.25 1.76 -24.84
CA MET A 118 -0.90 2.94 -24.27
C MET A 118 0.10 3.98 -23.70
N GLY A 119 1.40 3.67 -23.70
CA GLY A 119 2.43 4.51 -23.09
C GLY A 119 2.32 4.59 -21.57
N ILE A 120 1.92 3.48 -20.94
CA ILE A 120 1.77 3.31 -19.50
C ILE A 120 2.90 2.41 -19.00
N ASP A 121 3.76 2.96 -18.14
CA ASP A 121 4.77 2.18 -17.44
C ASP A 121 4.17 1.54 -16.17
N ILE A 122 4.71 0.40 -15.76
CA ILE A 122 4.25 -0.33 -14.58
C ILE A 122 5.40 -0.59 -13.62
N VAL A 123 5.17 -0.27 -12.35
CA VAL A 123 5.98 -0.68 -11.20
C VAL A 123 5.13 -1.59 -10.31
N VAL A 124 5.63 -2.78 -9.99
CA VAL A 124 4.91 -3.79 -9.21
C VAL A 124 5.44 -3.86 -7.78
N LEU A 125 4.59 -3.72 -6.76
CA LEU A 125 4.93 -4.02 -5.37
C LEU A 125 4.11 -5.21 -4.90
N ASN A 126 4.80 -6.34 -4.66
CA ASN A 126 4.18 -7.62 -4.32
C ASN A 126 5.12 -8.42 -3.41
N ASN A 127 4.58 -9.22 -2.50
CA ASN A 127 5.31 -10.15 -1.64
C ASN A 127 5.03 -11.64 -1.92
N SER A 128 4.40 -11.97 -3.06
CA SER A 128 4.14 -13.32 -3.54
C SER A 128 5.43 -14.12 -3.69
N THR A 129 5.35 -15.41 -3.37
CA THR A 129 6.40 -16.39 -3.66
C THR A 129 6.29 -16.96 -5.07
N ASP A 130 5.10 -16.89 -5.67
CA ASP A 130 4.86 -17.26 -7.06
C ASP A 130 5.13 -16.03 -7.95
N ILE A 131 6.37 -15.94 -8.43
CA ILE A 131 6.84 -14.82 -9.23
C ILE A 131 6.90 -15.25 -10.68
N THR A 132 6.08 -14.59 -11.50
CA THR A 132 6.19 -14.71 -12.94
C THR A 132 7.37 -13.86 -13.42
N ASP A 133 8.28 -14.42 -14.22
CA ASP A 133 9.40 -13.68 -14.80
C ASP A 133 8.88 -12.76 -15.92
N THR A 134 8.28 -11.66 -15.50
CA THR A 134 7.87 -10.59 -16.40
C THR A 134 8.96 -9.53 -16.44
N LYS A 135 9.25 -8.99 -17.64
CA LYS A 135 10.19 -7.87 -17.84
C LYS A 135 9.60 -6.54 -17.34
N THR A 136 9.20 -6.49 -16.08
CA THR A 136 8.60 -5.36 -15.37
C THR A 136 9.57 -4.83 -14.31
N ILE A 137 9.36 -3.60 -13.87
CA ILE A 137 10.05 -3.07 -12.68
C ILE A 137 9.32 -3.63 -11.46
N THR A 138 9.86 -4.66 -10.82
CA THR A 138 9.20 -5.35 -9.71
C THR A 138 9.97 -5.20 -8.41
N ILE A 139 9.29 -4.74 -7.36
CA ILE A 139 9.77 -4.73 -5.99
C ILE A 139 9.09 -5.90 -5.26
N ASN A 140 9.78 -7.03 -5.23
CA ASN A 140 9.40 -8.21 -4.46
C ASN A 140 10.66 -8.85 -3.85
N PRO A 141 10.72 -9.08 -2.52
CA PRO A 141 11.90 -9.64 -1.87
C PRO A 141 12.18 -11.08 -2.28
N ASN A 142 11.19 -11.83 -2.77
CA ASN A 142 11.31 -13.22 -3.21
C ASN A 142 11.88 -13.36 -4.64
N GLN A 143 12.17 -12.25 -5.33
CA GLN A 143 12.76 -12.32 -6.67
C GLN A 143 14.09 -13.07 -6.67
N LYS A 144 14.34 -13.79 -7.76
CA LYS A 144 15.64 -14.40 -8.03
C LYS A 144 16.73 -13.32 -7.99
N GLU A 145 17.83 -13.61 -7.29
CA GLU A 145 18.98 -12.72 -7.07
C GLU A 145 18.67 -11.45 -6.26
N CYS A 146 17.53 -11.36 -5.59
CA CYS A 146 17.25 -10.25 -4.68
C CYS A 146 18.07 -10.38 -3.39
N LEU A 147 18.98 -9.41 -3.16
CA LEU A 147 19.89 -9.36 -2.01
C LEU A 147 19.21 -8.98 -0.69
N TYR A 148 17.96 -8.53 -0.75
CA TYR A 148 17.19 -8.18 0.43
C TYR A 148 17.00 -9.38 1.36
N LYS A 149 17.46 -9.27 2.62
CA LYS A 149 17.56 -10.42 3.53
C LYS A 149 16.20 -10.96 4.00
N PHE A 150 15.25 -10.06 4.29
CA PHE A 150 13.98 -10.44 4.88
C PHE A 150 12.89 -10.62 3.81
N LYS A 151 12.35 -11.83 3.70
CA LYS A 151 11.44 -12.24 2.62
C LYS A 151 9.95 -12.11 2.95
N GLU A 152 9.64 -11.87 4.22
CA GLU A 152 8.27 -11.88 4.74
C GLU A 152 7.66 -10.48 4.93
N LEU A 153 8.17 -9.47 4.24
CA LEU A 153 7.56 -8.14 4.25
C LEU A 153 6.10 -8.20 3.79
N SER A 154 5.22 -7.49 4.49
CA SER A 154 3.85 -7.20 4.05
C SER A 154 3.85 -6.26 2.83
N ASN A 155 2.74 -6.16 2.10
CA ASN A 155 2.62 -5.21 0.98
C ASN A 155 2.69 -3.75 1.46
N SER A 156 2.12 -3.46 2.62
CA SER A 156 2.30 -2.17 3.31
C SER A 156 3.75 -1.94 3.75
N GLY A 157 4.47 -2.99 4.16
CA GLY A 157 5.90 -2.97 4.44
C GLY A 157 6.73 -2.64 3.18
N LEU A 158 6.44 -3.26 2.04
CA LEU A 158 7.08 -2.94 0.76
C LEU A 158 6.75 -1.52 0.28
N SER A 159 5.50 -1.09 0.47
CA SER A 159 5.07 0.29 0.20
C SER A 159 5.86 1.28 1.05
N TYR A 160 6.11 0.95 2.32
CA TYR A 160 6.97 1.74 3.19
C TYR A 160 8.43 1.75 2.75
N LYS A 161 8.96 0.65 2.18
CA LYS A 161 10.31 0.61 1.61
C LYS A 161 10.47 1.54 0.41
N LEU A 162 9.47 1.57 -0.48
CA LEU A 162 9.43 2.56 -1.56
C LEU A 162 9.37 4.00 -1.01
N ALA A 163 8.53 4.22 0.00
CA ALA A 163 8.44 5.52 0.68
C ALA A 163 9.76 5.93 1.37
N GLN A 164 10.51 4.98 1.93
CA GLN A 164 11.86 5.21 2.48
C GLN A 164 12.84 5.62 1.37
N ALA A 165 12.86 4.91 0.24
CA ALA A 165 13.73 5.25 -0.88
C ALA A 165 13.44 6.66 -1.44
N LEU A 166 12.15 7.01 -1.61
CA LEU A 166 11.74 8.37 -1.98
C LEU A 166 12.13 9.40 -0.93
N SER A 167 11.98 9.06 0.36
CA SER A 167 12.37 9.93 1.46
C SER A 167 13.86 10.23 1.49
N MET A 168 14.70 9.23 1.18
CA MET A 168 16.14 9.42 1.01
C MET A 168 16.45 10.32 -0.19
N TYR A 169 15.81 10.06 -1.33
CA TYR A 169 16.05 10.82 -2.56
C TYR A 169 15.70 12.31 -2.44
N TYR A 170 14.58 12.63 -1.79
CA TYR A 170 14.12 14.00 -1.56
C TYR A 170 14.63 14.57 -0.22
N GLU A 171 15.48 13.86 0.51
CA GLU A 171 16.03 14.25 1.82
C GLU A 171 14.95 14.67 2.85
N MET A 172 13.82 13.96 2.84
CA MET A 172 12.67 14.24 3.71
C MET A 172 12.50 13.18 4.81
N LYS A 173 12.00 13.59 5.98
CA LYS A 173 11.66 12.68 7.09
C LYS A 173 10.17 12.31 7.09
N TYR A 174 9.60 12.08 5.91
CA TYR A 174 8.15 12.02 5.74
C TYR A 174 7.58 10.59 5.85
N ALA A 175 8.30 9.56 5.37
CA ALA A 175 7.86 8.16 5.47
C ALA A 175 7.52 7.73 6.91
N ALA A 176 8.27 8.20 7.91
CA ALA A 176 8.07 7.84 9.31
C ALA A 176 6.67 8.22 9.87
N LYS A 177 5.96 9.16 9.23
CA LYS A 177 4.60 9.56 9.63
C LYS A 177 3.56 8.46 9.44
N TYR A 178 3.81 7.51 8.53
CA TYR A 178 2.85 6.49 8.11
C TYR A 178 3.09 5.11 8.74
N ARG A 179 3.94 5.04 9.78
CA ARG A 179 4.23 3.77 10.48
C ARG A 179 3.00 3.15 11.15
N ASP A 180 1.98 3.95 11.45
CA ASP A 180 0.68 3.48 11.93
C ASP A 180 -0.10 2.71 10.85
N LEU A 181 -0.09 3.17 9.60
CA LEU A 181 -0.63 2.41 8.46
C LEU A 181 0.16 1.12 8.20
N VAL A 182 1.49 1.17 8.28
CA VAL A 182 2.34 -0.02 8.13
C VAL A 182 2.06 -1.03 9.23
N LEU A 183 1.84 -0.60 10.46
CA LEU A 183 1.44 -1.48 11.57
C LEU A 183 0.13 -2.21 11.27
N ILE A 184 -0.91 -1.47 10.85
CA ILE A 184 -2.22 -2.05 10.55
C ILE A 184 -2.08 -3.07 9.41
N GLY A 185 -1.39 -2.69 8.32
CA GLY A 185 -1.21 -3.57 7.17
C GLY A 185 -0.35 -4.80 7.46
N THR A 186 0.75 -4.64 8.19
CA THR A 186 1.61 -5.76 8.60
C THR A 186 0.85 -6.77 9.46
N LEU A 187 0.09 -6.33 10.46
CA LEU A 187 -0.75 -7.25 11.24
C LEU A 187 -1.85 -7.89 10.40
N ALA A 188 -2.43 -7.15 9.44
CA ALA A 188 -3.43 -7.69 8.53
C ALA A 188 -2.88 -8.73 7.54
N SER A 189 -1.60 -8.64 7.18
CA SER A 189 -0.96 -9.48 6.16
C SER A 189 -0.82 -10.96 6.55
N LYS A 190 -0.94 -11.28 7.84
CA LYS A 190 -0.66 -12.62 8.42
C LYS A 190 0.76 -13.13 8.16
N LYS A 191 1.69 -12.27 7.73
CA LYS A 191 3.11 -12.59 7.61
C LYS A 191 3.72 -12.79 9.01
N PRO A 192 4.77 -13.62 9.14
CA PRO A 192 5.50 -13.78 10.39
C PRO A 192 5.95 -12.43 10.99
N ILE A 193 5.65 -12.21 12.27
CA ILE A 193 6.08 -11.02 13.02
C ILE A 193 7.45 -11.31 13.63
N ILE A 194 8.46 -11.32 12.78
CA ILE A 194 9.88 -11.50 13.11
C ILE A 194 10.71 -10.47 12.34
N ASP A 195 11.93 -10.19 12.80
CA ASP A 195 12.87 -9.26 12.15
C ASP A 195 12.20 -7.91 11.84
N GLU A 196 12.22 -7.42 10.60
CA GLU A 196 11.67 -6.10 10.26
C GLU A 196 10.18 -5.95 10.53
N ASN A 197 9.38 -7.02 10.43
CA ASN A 197 7.96 -6.94 10.76
C ASN A 197 7.74 -6.69 12.25
N GLU A 198 8.58 -7.26 13.12
CA GLU A 198 8.56 -6.97 14.57
C GLU A 198 8.88 -5.49 14.81
N ILE A 199 9.88 -4.95 14.12
CA ILE A 199 10.26 -3.54 14.21
C ILE A 199 9.11 -2.63 13.76
N PHE A 200 8.43 -2.95 12.65
CA PHE A 200 7.25 -2.21 12.22
C PHE A 200 6.12 -2.25 13.23
N VAL A 201 5.88 -3.40 13.87
CA VAL A 201 4.86 -3.52 14.91
C VAL A 201 5.24 -2.66 16.12
N MET A 202 6.46 -2.77 16.63
CA MET A 202 6.91 -2.01 17.81
C MET A 202 6.90 -0.49 17.56
N ASP A 203 7.47 -0.04 16.45
CA ASP A 203 7.53 1.38 16.10
C ASP A 203 6.14 1.94 15.76
N GLY A 204 5.32 1.14 15.10
CA GLY A 204 3.96 1.50 14.77
C GLY A 204 3.07 1.62 16.00
N LEU A 205 3.20 0.76 17.02
CA LEU A 205 2.43 0.85 18.26
C LEU A 205 2.74 2.15 19.03
N LYS A 206 4.00 2.60 18.98
CA LYS A 206 4.39 3.93 19.50
C LYS A 206 3.78 5.06 18.67
N GLN A 207 3.70 4.90 17.35
CA GLN A 207 3.19 5.92 16.44
C GLN A 207 1.66 6.05 16.50
N ILE A 208 0.93 4.95 16.52
CA ILE A 208 -0.53 4.92 16.47
C ILE A 208 -1.15 5.57 17.71
N SER A 209 -0.52 5.42 18.87
CA SER A 209 -0.93 6.07 20.13
C SER A 209 -0.90 7.61 20.07
N LYS A 210 -0.14 8.18 19.11
CA LYS A 210 -0.04 9.62 18.85
C LYS A 210 -0.43 9.99 17.42
N THR A 211 -1.20 9.13 16.75
CA THR A 211 -1.53 9.31 15.33
C THR A 211 -2.25 10.64 15.11
N ARG A 212 -2.01 11.23 13.94
CA ARG A 212 -2.77 12.37 13.42
C ARG A 212 -3.76 11.96 12.34
N ASN A 213 -3.78 10.69 11.94
CA ASN A 213 -4.67 10.19 10.91
C ASN A 213 -6.13 10.18 11.41
N HIS A 214 -7.01 10.91 10.73
CA HIS A 214 -8.42 11.02 11.12
C HIS A 214 -9.14 9.68 11.08
N GLY A 215 -8.86 8.85 10.08
CA GLY A 215 -9.43 7.51 9.94
C GLY A 215 -9.06 6.58 11.09
N ILE A 216 -7.79 6.55 11.47
CA ILE A 216 -7.34 5.72 12.60
C ILE A 216 -7.98 6.21 13.91
N LYS A 217 -8.03 7.52 14.15
CA LYS A 217 -8.71 8.09 15.32
C LYS A 217 -10.20 7.73 15.36
N ALA A 218 -10.88 7.79 14.22
CA ALA A 218 -12.27 7.43 14.10
C ALA A 218 -12.50 5.94 14.43
N LEU A 219 -11.66 5.04 13.90
CA LEU A 219 -11.74 3.61 14.22
C LEU A 219 -11.50 3.34 15.71
N LEU A 220 -10.48 3.94 16.31
CA LEU A 220 -10.22 3.81 17.76
C LEU A 220 -11.42 4.28 18.60
N LYS A 221 -12.04 5.40 18.21
CA LYS A 221 -13.23 5.96 18.86
C LYS A 221 -14.42 5.00 18.76
N VAL A 222 -14.74 4.49 17.56
CA VAL A 222 -15.91 3.60 17.38
C VAL A 222 -15.75 2.28 18.13
N HIS A 223 -14.52 1.77 18.27
CA HIS A 223 -14.23 0.58 19.08
C HIS A 223 -14.05 0.85 20.58
N ASN A 224 -14.19 2.11 21.04
CA ASN A 224 -13.95 2.54 22.43
C ASN A 224 -12.55 2.14 22.96
N ILE A 225 -11.52 2.32 22.14
CA ILE A 225 -10.13 1.93 22.47
C ILE A 225 -9.37 3.15 23.01
N ASN A 226 -9.07 3.14 24.31
CA ASN A 226 -8.33 4.21 25.00
C ASN A 226 -6.83 3.93 25.12
N GLY A 227 -6.40 2.67 25.01
CA GLY A 227 -4.99 2.25 25.01
C GLY A 227 -4.74 1.26 23.87
N VAL A 228 -3.77 1.55 23.01
CA VAL A 228 -3.55 0.73 21.80
C VAL A 228 -2.67 -0.47 22.11
N SER A 229 -3.19 -1.65 21.80
CA SER A 229 -2.51 -2.95 21.87
C SER A 229 -2.53 -3.64 20.51
N VAL A 230 -1.78 -4.74 20.35
CA VAL A 230 -1.85 -5.58 19.13
C VAL A 230 -3.27 -6.06 18.84
N GLU A 231 -3.98 -6.54 19.87
CA GLU A 231 -5.41 -6.91 19.82
C GLU A 231 -6.28 -5.78 19.26
N SER A 232 -6.04 -4.55 19.73
CA SER A 232 -6.75 -3.35 19.28
C SER A 232 -6.53 -3.09 17.80
N VAL A 233 -5.29 -3.26 17.32
CA VAL A 233 -4.96 -3.06 15.90
C VAL A 233 -5.59 -4.12 15.03
N TYR A 234 -5.67 -5.39 15.47
CA TYR A 234 -6.41 -6.42 14.75
C TYR A 234 -7.89 -6.06 14.57
N LYS A 235 -8.52 -5.42 15.57
CA LYS A 235 -9.90 -4.89 15.41
C LYS A 235 -9.97 -3.82 14.33
N LEU A 236 -8.99 -2.92 14.28
CA LEU A 236 -8.93 -1.89 13.23
C LEU A 236 -8.73 -2.52 11.84
N ALA A 237 -7.77 -3.43 11.70
CA ALA A 237 -7.51 -4.18 10.47
C ALA A 237 -8.77 -4.91 9.99
N ARG A 238 -9.48 -5.62 10.88
CA ARG A 238 -10.75 -6.28 10.55
C ARG A 238 -11.82 -5.30 10.06
N SER A 239 -11.84 -4.08 10.60
CA SER A 239 -12.84 -3.07 10.21
C SER A 239 -12.65 -2.57 8.78
N ILE A 240 -11.40 -2.56 8.29
CA ILE A 240 -11.07 -2.09 6.93
C ILE A 240 -10.97 -3.22 5.92
N THR A 241 -10.95 -4.48 6.37
CA THR A 241 -10.94 -5.64 5.48
C THR A 241 -12.22 -5.63 4.64
N PRO A 242 -12.12 -5.54 3.30
CA PRO A 242 -13.30 -5.50 2.45
C PRO A 242 -14.15 -6.76 2.61
N THR A 243 -15.45 -6.58 2.74
CA THR A 243 -16.46 -7.63 2.77
C THR A 243 -17.03 -7.84 1.38
N THR A 244 -17.34 -9.08 1.02
CA THR A 244 -18.07 -9.37 -0.24
C THR A 244 -19.56 -9.15 -0.03
N ASN A 245 -20.21 -8.45 -0.96
CA ASN A 245 -21.67 -8.34 -1.00
C ASN A 245 -22.32 -9.57 -1.69
N VAL A 246 -23.66 -9.59 -1.78
CA VAL A 246 -24.45 -10.71 -2.36
C VAL A 246 -24.09 -11.01 -3.82
N ILE A 247 -23.59 -10.02 -4.57
CA ILE A 247 -23.14 -10.18 -5.96
C ILE A 247 -21.63 -10.40 -6.08
N GLY A 248 -20.94 -10.65 -4.95
CA GLY A 248 -19.52 -10.97 -4.89
C GLY A 248 -18.55 -9.79 -5.00
N LYS A 249 -19.04 -8.55 -5.08
CA LYS A 249 -18.20 -7.34 -5.16
C LYS A 249 -17.74 -6.86 -3.79
N MET A 250 -16.55 -6.27 -3.77
CA MET A 250 -15.93 -5.67 -2.57
C MET A 250 -16.11 -4.15 -2.54
N ASP A 251 -17.36 -3.67 -2.47
CA ASP A 251 -17.73 -2.25 -2.59
C ASP A 251 -17.02 -1.32 -1.58
N ASN A 252 -16.52 -1.86 -0.47
CA ASN A 252 -15.97 -1.10 0.66
C ASN A 252 -14.47 -0.78 0.53
N ALA A 253 -13.75 -1.36 -0.43
CA ALA A 253 -12.29 -1.25 -0.47
C ALA A 253 -11.81 0.18 -0.79
N LYS A 254 -12.50 0.88 -1.71
CA LYS A 254 -12.22 2.29 -2.04
C LYS A 254 -12.53 3.23 -0.86
N ILE A 255 -13.60 2.93 -0.12
CA ILE A 255 -14.02 3.66 1.07
C ILE A 255 -12.99 3.51 2.21
N ALA A 256 -12.38 2.34 2.34
CA ALA A 256 -11.31 2.12 3.32
C ALA A 256 -10.03 2.93 3.00
N VAL A 257 -9.69 3.14 1.73
CA VAL A 257 -8.61 4.08 1.36
C VAL A 257 -9.02 5.52 1.69
N GLU A 258 -10.26 5.92 1.40
CA GLU A 258 -10.77 7.26 1.72
C GLU A 258 -10.70 7.53 3.24
N LEU A 259 -11.03 6.54 4.07
CA LEU A 259 -10.93 6.63 5.53
C LEU A 259 -9.54 7.10 5.99
N PHE A 260 -8.49 6.52 5.43
CA PHE A 260 -7.11 6.84 5.83
C PHE A 260 -6.56 8.08 5.15
N THR A 261 -7.15 8.51 4.04
CA THR A 261 -6.62 9.61 3.22
C THR A 261 -7.40 10.92 3.37
N THR A 262 -8.61 10.88 3.94
CA THR A 262 -9.41 12.07 4.20
C THR A 262 -8.79 13.01 5.24
N THR A 263 -8.98 14.31 5.02
CA THR A 263 -8.59 15.39 5.94
C THR A 263 -9.73 15.86 6.83
N ASP A 264 -10.95 15.34 6.62
CA ASP A 264 -12.14 15.66 7.41
C ASP A 264 -12.39 14.58 8.48
N GLY A 265 -12.27 14.98 9.75
CA GLY A 265 -12.54 14.12 10.89
C GLY A 265 -13.99 13.63 10.97
N TYR A 266 -14.97 14.44 10.56
CA TYR A 266 -16.37 14.05 10.55
C TYR A 266 -16.63 13.00 9.46
N ARG A 267 -16.10 13.21 8.25
CA ARG A 267 -16.15 12.22 7.17
C ARG A 267 -15.49 10.90 7.59
N ALA A 268 -14.33 10.96 8.26
CA ALA A 268 -13.67 9.78 8.79
C ALA A 268 -14.55 9.01 9.80
N GLU A 269 -15.25 9.71 10.71
CA GLU A 269 -16.18 9.08 11.65
C GLU A 269 -17.38 8.42 10.95
N GLN A 270 -17.92 9.05 9.90
CA GLN A 270 -18.99 8.47 9.09
C GLN A 270 -18.53 7.17 8.41
N ILE A 271 -17.36 7.21 7.75
CA ILE A 271 -16.80 6.05 7.06
C ILE A 271 -16.50 4.92 8.05
N ALA A 272 -15.88 5.22 9.20
CA ALA A 272 -15.56 4.22 10.21
C ALA A 272 -16.81 3.48 10.71
N LYS A 273 -17.90 4.21 11.00
CA LYS A 273 -19.19 3.62 11.40
C LYS A 273 -19.79 2.76 10.29
N TYR A 274 -19.72 3.22 9.04
CA TYR A 274 -20.21 2.47 7.89
C TYR A 274 -19.48 1.15 7.72
N LEU A 275 -18.14 1.16 7.70
CA LEU A 275 -17.33 -0.04 7.52
C LEU A 275 -17.57 -1.07 8.63
N ILE A 276 -17.67 -0.62 9.88
CA ILE A 276 -17.95 -1.52 11.02
C ILE A 276 -19.34 -2.15 10.89
N LYS A 277 -20.35 -1.39 10.45
CA LYS A 277 -21.71 -1.90 10.19
C LYS A 277 -21.69 -2.99 9.12
N GLU A 278 -20.96 -2.78 8.03
CA GLU A 278 -20.84 -3.76 6.94
C GLU A 278 -20.14 -5.05 7.40
N VAL A 279 -19.08 -4.94 8.20
CA VAL A 279 -18.41 -6.10 8.80
C VAL A 279 -19.35 -6.88 9.73
N CYS A 280 -20.15 -6.19 10.56
CA CYS A 280 -21.14 -6.84 11.41
C CYS A 280 -22.22 -7.58 10.60
N LYS A 281 -22.73 -6.94 9.53
CA LYS A 281 -23.71 -7.55 8.63
C LYS A 281 -23.17 -8.83 8.00
N PHE A 282 -21.96 -8.76 7.44
CA PHE A 282 -21.30 -9.90 6.81
C PHE A 282 -21.08 -11.07 7.79
N ASN A 283 -20.65 -10.80 9.02
CA ASN A 283 -20.49 -11.87 10.02
C ASN A 283 -21.81 -12.52 10.41
N ASN A 284 -22.90 -11.75 10.51
CA ASN A 284 -24.22 -12.31 10.82
C ASN A 284 -24.75 -13.19 9.68
N GLU A 285 -24.51 -12.80 8.42
CA GLU A 285 -24.87 -13.61 7.25
C GLU A 285 -24.07 -14.92 7.18
N LEU A 286 -22.79 -14.91 7.58
CA LEU A 286 -21.99 -16.13 7.68
C LEU A 286 -22.46 -17.09 8.77
N LEU A 287 -22.99 -16.58 9.89
CA LEU A 287 -23.51 -17.41 10.99
C LEU A 287 -24.91 -17.98 10.70
N ALA A 288 -25.62 -17.42 9.72
CA ALA A 288 -26.97 -17.83 9.34
C ALA A 288 -26.99 -18.94 8.26
N ASN A 289 -25.84 -19.25 7.65
CA ASN A 289 -25.67 -20.29 6.63
C ASN A 289 -24.83 -21.45 7.17
#